data_AF-A0A959P7Z0-F1
#
_entry.id   AF-A0A959P7Z0-F1
#
_cell.length_a   1.000
_cell.length_b   1.000
_cell.length_c   1.000
_cell.angle_alpha   90.00
_cell.angle_beta   90.00
_cell.angle_gamma   90.00
#
_symmetry.space_group_name_H-M   'P 1'
#
loop_
_entity.id
_entity.type
_entity.pdbx_description
1 polymer ?
#
loop_
_entity_poly.entity_id
_entity_poly.type
_entity_poly.pdbx_seq_one_letter_code
_entity_poly.pdbx_strand_id
1 'polypeptide(L)'
;MRFSFHQIETVLFWLLMGLLLFPIWSNQYFLTGDGPCHLYNSKVLLDLITNTDIDFYSEYYLLNQNTEPNWFGHVSLAFLLTFLSGRLAEKVFLTFYVLLFGHILRAIVRAINPKNTFLVFIGLPFIFHQLLQMGFFNFSFGVIFSFLGVWYWIKHYKNMTWLRSVVFILINLLTYFTHPIGFVLSGLLIGSLALGKWVAQLSSSSSELKNVERTGFLNIFGNVFLGFLPGILLMLEYLSRKGLDPTPNGYSTKHLYHELIELSSLINLHPDEKYVAMTLSILFGILTLAALAVKVWKGKWNMYDVLLMTFVFVIVIYFFQPDALAGGSFLSKRIQLIPYLIILLWLASVPYHHLLKWSATIVGTFIIVMFCVFRFPIQRSASVAVEEYLSASTVIPDKSSVLPLSFSHSGKTPDGQRVSKTIWLFMHGFDYAGADRPLVLLANYEANTGYFPIIWKEKMNPFRYLSKGDGLEHLPPGVDLQNYESISESKIDYVVTWCLDEQFMDHANTLNLFRELKEGYELVFTSKHGLAKVYKRLNGN
;
A
#
# COMPACT_ATOMS: atom_id res chain seq x y z
N MET A 1 -0.76 -40.61 -17.43
CA MET A 1 -1.77 -40.11 -16.45
C MET A 1 -2.24 -38.74 -16.95
N ARG A 2 -3.52 -38.54 -17.31
CA ARG A 2 -4.02 -37.21 -17.76
C ARG A 2 -4.44 -36.41 -16.52
N PHE A 3 -3.68 -35.37 -16.18
CA PHE A 3 -4.06 -34.46 -15.09
C PHE A 3 -5.31 -33.66 -15.46
N SER A 4 -6.20 -33.44 -14.50
CA SER A 4 -7.36 -32.55 -14.68
C SER A 4 -6.91 -31.07 -14.68
N PHE A 5 -7.68 -30.19 -15.34
CA PHE A 5 -7.43 -28.74 -15.31
C PHE A 5 -7.23 -28.22 -13.89
N HIS A 6 -8.04 -28.68 -12.93
CA HIS A 6 -7.98 -28.20 -11.55
C HIS A 6 -6.72 -28.63 -10.81
N GLN A 7 -6.19 -29.83 -11.10
CA GLN A 7 -4.92 -30.28 -10.55
C GLN A 7 -3.76 -29.43 -11.08
N ILE A 8 -3.72 -29.19 -12.39
CA ILE A 8 -2.69 -28.35 -13.03
C ILE A 8 -2.79 -26.91 -12.51
N GLU A 9 -4.00 -26.34 -12.46
CA GLU A 9 -4.26 -24.99 -11.94
C GLU A 9 -3.79 -24.85 -10.49
N THR A 10 -4.06 -25.84 -9.63
CA THR A 10 -3.65 -25.79 -8.23
C THR A 10 -2.13 -25.83 -8.07
N VAL A 11 -1.45 -26.71 -8.81
CA VAL A 11 0.03 -26.78 -8.78
C VAL A 11 0.62 -25.47 -9.30
N LEU A 12 0.13 -24.97 -10.44
CA LEU A 12 0.59 -23.73 -11.05
C LEU A 12 0.37 -22.52 -10.13
N PHE A 13 -0.77 -22.44 -9.46
CA PHE A 13 -1.05 -21.40 -8.46
C PHE A 13 0.05 -21.36 -7.40
N TRP A 14 0.39 -22.50 -6.79
CA TRP A 14 1.42 -22.55 -5.74
C TRP A 14 2.83 -22.27 -6.27
N LEU A 15 3.16 -22.72 -7.48
CA LEU A 15 4.43 -22.37 -8.13
C LEU A 15 4.54 -20.86 -8.36
N LEU A 16 3.47 -20.22 -8.82
CA LEU A 16 3.45 -18.76 -9.01
C LEU A 16 3.47 -18.00 -7.69
N MET A 17 2.82 -18.50 -6.63
CA MET A 17 2.98 -17.93 -5.29
C MET A 17 4.44 -18.01 -4.82
N GLY A 18 5.12 -19.14 -5.06
CA GLY A 18 6.55 -19.28 -4.79
C GLY A 18 7.40 -18.30 -5.60
N LEU A 19 7.11 -18.13 -6.89
CA LEU A 19 7.79 -17.17 -7.76
C LEU A 19 7.59 -15.72 -7.29
N LEU A 20 6.38 -15.37 -6.83
CA LEU A 20 6.08 -14.03 -6.32
C LEU A 20 6.74 -13.75 -4.96
N LEU A 21 6.97 -14.78 -4.15
CA LEU A 21 7.71 -14.67 -2.89
C LEU A 21 9.22 -14.65 -3.08
N PHE A 22 9.72 -15.17 -4.21
CA PHE A 22 11.15 -15.30 -4.46
C PHE A 22 11.92 -13.98 -4.25
N PRO A 23 11.52 -12.82 -4.83
CA PRO A 23 12.27 -11.58 -4.65
C PRO A 23 12.32 -11.05 -3.21
N ILE A 24 11.33 -11.38 -2.37
CA ILE A 24 11.29 -10.97 -0.97
C ILE A 24 12.38 -11.70 -0.18
N TRP A 25 12.56 -13.00 -0.46
CA TRP A 25 13.46 -13.86 0.31
C TRP A 25 14.86 -13.96 -0.28
N SER A 26 15.03 -13.79 -1.59
CA SER A 26 16.32 -13.87 -2.26
C SER A 26 17.22 -12.65 -2.03
N ASN A 27 16.62 -11.49 -1.78
CA ASN A 27 17.34 -10.23 -1.51
C ASN A 27 17.50 -10.05 0.00
N GLN A 28 18.51 -9.30 0.45
CA GLN A 28 18.62 -8.99 1.88
C GLN A 28 17.48 -8.08 2.33
N TYR A 29 17.22 -7.03 1.56
CA TYR A 29 16.10 -6.09 1.74
C TYR A 29 15.17 -6.15 0.53
N PHE A 30 13.86 -6.13 0.79
CA PHE A 30 12.87 -5.86 -0.24
C PHE A 30 12.49 -4.37 -0.13
N LEU A 31 13.31 -3.51 -0.73
CA LEU A 31 13.15 -2.06 -0.56
C LEU A 31 11.85 -1.58 -1.22
N THR A 32 11.01 -0.92 -0.43
CA THR A 32 9.87 -0.11 -0.89
C THR A 32 10.09 1.34 -0.48
N GLY A 33 9.33 2.29 -1.05
CA GLY A 33 9.49 3.71 -0.73
C GLY A 33 9.34 4.01 0.76
N ASP A 34 8.15 3.72 1.31
CA ASP A 34 7.79 4.06 2.70
C ASP A 34 7.90 2.90 3.70
N GLY A 35 8.11 1.67 3.22
CA GLY A 35 8.26 0.50 4.10
C GLY A 35 9.31 0.64 5.21
N PRO A 36 10.51 1.20 4.94
CA PRO A 36 11.50 1.48 5.97
C PRO A 36 10.95 2.40 7.08
N CYS A 37 10.18 3.43 6.72
CA CYS A 37 9.58 4.37 7.66
C CYS A 37 8.50 3.71 8.51
N HIS A 38 7.65 2.86 7.90
CA HIS A 38 6.65 2.06 8.62
C HIS A 38 7.32 1.14 9.65
N LEU A 39 8.41 0.48 9.26
CA LEU A 39 9.15 -0.41 10.14
C LEU A 39 9.81 0.33 11.30
N TYR A 40 10.46 1.47 11.03
CA TYR A 40 11.04 2.34 12.06
C TYR A 40 9.97 2.83 13.05
N ASN A 41 8.86 3.39 12.57
CA ASN A 41 7.77 3.85 13.44
C ASN A 41 7.14 2.71 14.24
N SER A 42 7.16 1.48 13.71
CA SER A 42 6.71 0.29 14.45
C SER A 42 7.66 -0.07 15.60
N LYS A 43 8.98 0.15 15.43
CA LYS A 43 9.97 0.01 16.50
C LYS A 43 9.75 1.06 17.58
N VAL A 44 9.60 2.32 17.20
CA VAL A 44 9.29 3.43 18.14
C VAL A 44 7.99 3.13 18.91
N LEU A 45 6.94 2.67 18.22
CA LEU A 45 5.68 2.27 18.84
C LEU A 45 5.86 1.14 19.84
N LEU A 46 6.59 0.08 19.47
CA LEU A 46 6.87 -1.04 20.35
C LEU A 46 7.58 -0.54 21.63
N ASP A 47 8.63 0.24 21.47
CA ASP A 47 9.47 0.76 22.55
C ASP A 47 8.68 1.64 23.52
N LEU A 48 7.82 2.52 23.01
CA LEU A 48 6.92 3.33 23.83
C LEU A 48 5.90 2.48 24.60
N ILE A 49 5.35 1.42 24.00
CA ILE A 49 4.35 0.56 24.66
C ILE A 49 5.00 -0.36 25.71
N THR A 50 6.22 -0.83 25.47
CA THR A 50 6.94 -1.72 26.40
C THR A 50 7.79 -0.96 27.42
N ASN A 51 7.78 0.37 27.41
CA ASN A 51 8.66 1.23 28.20
C ASN A 51 10.16 0.95 27.98
N THR A 52 10.54 0.50 26.78
CA THR A 52 11.94 0.31 26.37
C THR A 52 12.46 1.62 25.77
N ASP A 53 13.61 2.13 26.21
CA ASP A 53 14.18 3.42 25.74
C ASP A 53 13.19 4.61 25.76
N ILE A 54 12.17 4.55 26.62
CA ILE A 54 11.10 5.55 26.69
C ILE A 54 11.62 6.94 27.03
N ASP A 55 12.61 7.05 27.90
CA ASP A 55 13.21 8.34 28.27
C ASP A 55 13.80 9.04 27.05
N PHE A 56 14.34 8.29 26.09
CA PHE A 56 14.89 8.82 24.85
C PHE A 56 13.78 9.20 23.85
N TYR A 57 12.86 8.28 23.54
CA TYR A 57 11.84 8.55 22.52
C TYR A 57 10.77 9.55 22.96
N SER A 58 10.42 9.55 24.25
CA SER A 58 9.40 10.45 24.77
C SER A 58 9.82 11.91 24.70
N GLU A 59 11.11 12.24 24.56
CA GLU A 59 11.57 13.61 24.27
C GLU A 59 11.04 14.12 22.92
N TYR A 60 10.87 13.23 21.94
CA TYR A 60 10.56 13.57 20.55
C TYR A 60 9.13 13.25 20.14
N TYR A 61 8.59 12.14 20.62
CA TYR A 61 7.36 11.55 20.11
C TYR A 61 6.26 11.48 21.16
N LEU A 62 5.02 11.44 20.68
CA LEU A 62 3.83 11.09 21.43
C LEU A 62 3.10 9.94 20.73
N LEU A 63 2.40 9.13 21.51
CA LEU A 63 1.42 8.19 20.97
C LEU A 63 0.19 8.97 20.49
N ASN A 64 -0.22 8.72 19.26
CA ASN A 64 -1.47 9.25 18.73
C ASN A 64 -2.63 8.54 19.41
N GLN A 65 -3.42 9.25 20.21
CA GLN A 65 -4.54 8.66 20.95
C GLN A 65 -5.84 8.60 20.13
N ASN A 66 -5.82 9.14 18.91
CA ASN A 66 -6.98 9.13 18.03
C ASN A 66 -7.17 7.77 17.35
N THR A 67 -8.42 7.46 17.00
CA THR A 67 -8.81 6.23 16.30
C THR A 67 -8.55 6.31 14.79
N GLU A 68 -7.30 6.58 14.42
CA GLU A 68 -6.86 6.68 13.03
C GLU A 68 -7.02 5.35 12.26
N PRO A 69 -7.21 5.39 10.94
CA PRO A 69 -7.45 4.19 10.14
C PRO A 69 -6.16 3.51 9.62
N ASN A 70 -4.97 3.88 10.10
CA ASN A 70 -3.66 3.36 9.64
C ASN A 70 -2.87 2.60 10.73
N TRP A 71 -3.56 1.93 11.66
CA TRP A 71 -2.90 1.23 12.77
C TRP A 71 -2.40 -0.17 12.41
N PHE A 72 -3.09 -0.87 11.50
CA PHE A 72 -2.84 -2.30 11.25
C PHE A 72 -1.38 -2.63 10.92
N GLY A 73 -0.78 -1.90 9.97
CA GLY A 73 0.61 -2.12 9.54
C GLY A 73 1.60 -1.99 10.69
N HIS A 74 1.50 -0.90 11.45
CA HIS A 74 2.38 -0.60 12.57
C HIS A 74 2.26 -1.60 13.71
N VAL A 75 1.02 -1.94 14.11
CA VAL A 75 0.80 -2.94 15.17
C VAL A 75 1.32 -4.31 14.76
N SER A 76 1.11 -4.69 13.49
CA SER A 76 1.57 -5.97 12.96
C SER A 76 3.10 -6.06 12.93
N LEU A 77 3.77 -5.01 12.47
CA LEU A 77 5.23 -4.93 12.43
C LEU A 77 5.81 -4.84 13.85
N ALA A 78 5.22 -4.05 14.74
CA ALA A 78 5.63 -3.97 16.15
C ALA A 78 5.54 -5.34 16.84
N PHE A 79 4.47 -6.10 16.59
CA PHE A 79 4.35 -7.48 17.07
C PHE A 79 5.48 -8.37 16.53
N LEU A 80 5.76 -8.33 15.22
CA LEU A 80 6.83 -9.13 14.61
C LEU A 80 8.22 -8.75 15.16
N LEU A 81 8.46 -7.46 15.45
CA LEU A 81 9.69 -6.95 16.04
C LEU A 81 9.96 -7.46 17.46
N THR A 82 8.96 -8.02 18.16
CA THR A 82 9.18 -8.62 19.49
C THR A 82 10.05 -9.88 19.45
N PHE A 83 10.16 -10.55 18.29
CA PHE A 83 10.93 -11.79 18.14
C PHE A 83 11.72 -11.90 16.82
N LEU A 84 11.64 -10.91 15.92
CA LEU A 84 12.40 -10.85 14.67
C LEU A 84 13.19 -9.54 14.58
N SER A 85 14.37 -9.57 13.95
CA SER A 85 15.04 -8.36 13.46
C SER A 85 14.15 -7.62 12.45
N GLY A 86 14.28 -6.30 12.34
CA GLY A 86 13.48 -5.46 11.44
C GLY A 86 13.43 -5.97 10.01
N ARG A 87 14.57 -6.37 9.45
CA ARG A 87 14.66 -6.96 8.11
C ARG A 87 13.78 -8.20 7.94
N LEU A 88 13.76 -9.09 8.94
CA LEU A 88 12.95 -10.32 8.91
C LEU A 88 11.47 -10.03 9.18
N ALA A 89 11.18 -9.09 10.08
CA ALA A 89 9.81 -8.66 10.37
C ALA A 89 9.11 -8.15 9.10
N GLU A 90 9.74 -7.24 8.34
CA GLU A 90 9.18 -6.73 7.09
C GLU A 90 8.99 -7.83 6.04
N LYS A 91 9.95 -8.75 5.87
CA LYS A 91 9.81 -9.88 4.94
C LYS A 91 8.67 -10.80 5.29
N VAL A 92 8.49 -11.12 6.57
CA VAL A 92 7.37 -11.94 7.05
C VAL A 92 6.05 -11.21 6.83
N PHE A 93 6.01 -9.90 7.10
CA PHE A 93 4.84 -9.05 6.87
C PHE A 93 4.43 -9.00 5.38
N LEU A 94 5.38 -8.79 4.47
CA LEU A 94 5.14 -8.81 3.03
C LEU A 94 4.80 -10.21 2.51
N THR A 95 5.40 -11.26 3.08
CA THR A 95 5.04 -12.65 2.76
C THR A 95 3.59 -12.93 3.14
N PHE A 96 3.17 -12.46 4.32
CA PHE A 96 1.77 -12.56 4.75
C PHE A 96 0.84 -11.81 3.79
N TYR A 97 1.19 -10.60 3.35
CA TYR A 97 0.45 -9.86 2.33
C TYR A 97 0.26 -10.67 1.04
N VAL A 98 1.36 -11.15 0.45
CA VAL A 98 1.36 -11.89 -0.83
C VAL A 98 0.48 -13.14 -0.71
N LEU A 99 0.68 -13.93 0.35
CA LEU A 99 -0.11 -15.13 0.60
C LEU A 99 -1.58 -14.78 0.80
N LEU A 100 -1.90 -13.81 1.66
CA LEU A 100 -3.27 -13.42 1.95
C LEU A 100 -3.99 -12.95 0.68
N PHE A 101 -3.37 -12.11 -0.15
CA PHE A 101 -3.93 -11.65 -1.43
C PHE A 101 -4.30 -12.85 -2.32
N GLY A 102 -3.35 -13.74 -2.59
CA GLY A 102 -3.55 -14.89 -3.47
C GLY A 102 -4.65 -15.83 -2.96
N HIS A 103 -4.68 -16.07 -1.65
CA HIS A 103 -5.68 -16.94 -1.02
C HIS A 103 -7.08 -16.33 -1.03
N ILE A 104 -7.22 -15.05 -0.65
CA ILE A 104 -8.52 -14.37 -0.61
C ILE A 104 -9.09 -14.23 -2.01
N LEU A 105 -8.27 -13.85 -3.00
CA LEU A 105 -8.70 -13.79 -4.39
C LEU A 105 -9.23 -15.16 -4.86
N ARG A 106 -8.46 -16.23 -4.64
CA ARG A 106 -8.87 -17.60 -4.99
C ARG A 106 -10.13 -18.03 -4.25
N ALA A 107 -10.27 -17.64 -2.97
CA ALA A 107 -11.44 -17.96 -2.16
C ALA A 107 -12.72 -17.26 -2.67
N ILE A 108 -12.65 -15.98 -3.06
CA ILE A 108 -13.79 -15.24 -3.62
C ILE A 108 -14.19 -15.81 -4.98
N VAL A 109 -13.23 -16.03 -5.88
CA VAL A 109 -13.51 -16.61 -7.20
C VAL A 109 -14.20 -17.96 -7.04
N ARG A 110 -13.75 -18.82 -6.11
CA ARG A 110 -14.39 -20.10 -5.82
C ARG A 110 -15.78 -19.96 -5.21
N ALA A 111 -15.99 -18.96 -4.35
CA ALA A 111 -17.29 -18.69 -3.74
C ALA A 111 -18.32 -18.21 -4.77
N ILE A 112 -17.90 -17.42 -5.77
CA ILE A 112 -18.75 -16.98 -6.87
C ILE A 112 -18.99 -18.12 -7.86
N ASN A 113 -17.93 -18.75 -8.36
CA ASN A 113 -18.01 -19.90 -9.27
C ASN A 113 -16.73 -20.76 -9.22
N PRO A 114 -16.78 -21.99 -8.65
CA PRO A 114 -15.61 -22.85 -8.53
C PRO A 114 -15.04 -23.32 -9.88
N LYS A 115 -15.79 -23.20 -10.99
CA LYS A 115 -15.29 -23.56 -12.33
C LYS A 115 -14.40 -22.49 -12.96
N ASN A 116 -14.27 -21.32 -12.34
CA ASN A 116 -13.60 -20.15 -12.91
C ASN A 116 -12.29 -19.77 -12.18
N THR A 117 -11.65 -20.71 -11.48
CA THR A 117 -10.38 -20.46 -10.77
C THR A 117 -9.25 -19.94 -11.66
N PHE A 118 -9.34 -20.13 -12.99
CA PHE A 118 -8.40 -19.54 -13.95
C PHE A 118 -8.27 -18.01 -13.85
N LEU A 119 -9.31 -17.31 -13.39
CA LEU A 119 -9.27 -15.85 -13.21
C LEU A 119 -8.26 -15.40 -12.16
N VAL A 120 -7.86 -16.30 -11.25
CA VAL A 120 -6.83 -16.02 -10.25
C VAL A 120 -5.51 -15.64 -10.95
N PHE A 121 -5.15 -16.26 -12.07
CA PHE A 121 -3.92 -15.94 -12.81
C PHE A 121 -3.91 -14.54 -13.45
N ILE A 122 -5.09 -13.95 -13.62
CA ILE A 122 -5.26 -12.58 -14.14
C ILE A 122 -5.27 -11.58 -12.98
N GLY A 123 -5.71 -12.00 -11.79
CA GLY A 123 -5.70 -11.15 -10.60
C GLY A 123 -4.39 -11.16 -9.80
N LEU A 124 -3.57 -12.21 -9.87
CA LEU A 124 -2.28 -12.28 -9.18
C LEU A 124 -1.28 -11.16 -9.55
N PRO A 125 -1.21 -10.63 -10.80
CA PRO A 125 -0.37 -9.46 -11.11
C PRO A 125 -0.61 -8.25 -10.22
N PHE A 126 -1.82 -8.09 -9.67
CA PHE A 126 -2.16 -6.98 -8.77
C PHE A 126 -1.54 -7.09 -7.38
N ILE A 127 -0.89 -8.21 -7.03
CA ILE A 127 -0.16 -8.33 -5.76
C ILE A 127 0.90 -7.24 -5.66
N PHE A 128 1.75 -7.11 -6.67
CA PHE A 128 2.79 -6.09 -6.68
C PHE A 128 2.35 -4.89 -7.54
N HIS A 129 1.31 -4.20 -7.10
CA HIS A 129 0.91 -2.91 -7.69
C HIS A 129 1.83 -1.77 -7.21
N GLN A 130 1.83 -0.65 -7.93
CA GLN A 130 2.70 0.51 -7.73
C GLN A 130 2.65 1.02 -6.29
N LEU A 131 1.44 1.15 -5.73
CA LEU A 131 1.28 1.65 -4.36
C LEU A 131 1.89 0.72 -3.29
N LEU A 132 1.95 -0.60 -3.50
CA LEU A 132 2.66 -1.50 -2.60
C LEU A 132 4.17 -1.22 -2.68
N GLN A 133 4.70 -1.03 -3.89
CA GLN A 133 6.12 -0.73 -4.12
C GLN A 133 6.51 0.66 -3.59
N MET A 134 5.57 1.62 -3.56
CA MET A 134 5.72 2.90 -2.88
C MET A 134 5.70 2.77 -1.36
N GLY A 135 5.29 1.62 -0.81
CA GLY A 135 5.24 1.38 0.64
C GLY A 135 3.85 1.56 1.25
N PHE A 136 2.78 1.79 0.48
CA PHE A 136 1.42 2.00 1.01
C PHE A 136 0.79 0.68 1.48
N PHE A 137 1.38 0.07 2.51
CA PHE A 137 1.03 -1.26 3.03
C PHE A 137 -0.40 -1.28 3.56
N ASN A 138 -0.77 -0.29 4.36
CA ASN A 138 -2.13 -0.14 4.90
C ASN A 138 -3.18 -0.07 3.78
N PHE A 139 -2.98 0.75 2.74
CA PHE A 139 -3.87 0.75 1.58
C PHE A 139 -3.99 -0.64 0.94
N SER A 140 -2.85 -1.30 0.71
CA SER A 140 -2.77 -2.59 0.03
C SER A 140 -3.49 -3.69 0.83
N PHE A 141 -3.27 -3.77 2.14
CA PHE A 141 -4.00 -4.67 3.04
C PHE A 141 -5.48 -4.29 3.14
N GLY A 142 -5.83 -3.00 3.14
CA GLY A 142 -7.20 -2.53 3.16
C GLY A 142 -8.02 -3.04 1.98
N VAL A 143 -7.43 -3.09 0.78
CA VAL A 143 -8.05 -3.72 -0.40
C VAL A 143 -8.29 -5.22 -0.15
N ILE A 144 -7.31 -5.95 0.39
CA ILE A 144 -7.46 -7.38 0.68
C ILE A 144 -8.51 -7.65 1.76
N PHE A 145 -8.54 -6.85 2.83
CA PHE A 145 -9.55 -7.01 3.89
C PHE A 145 -10.96 -6.66 3.42
N SER A 146 -11.10 -5.70 2.48
CA SER A 146 -12.38 -5.48 1.81
C SER A 146 -12.86 -6.74 1.07
N PHE A 147 -11.94 -7.43 0.41
CA PHE A 147 -12.17 -8.67 -0.29
C PHE A 147 -12.47 -9.82 0.67
N LEU A 148 -11.79 -9.90 1.81
CA LEU A 148 -12.11 -10.83 2.89
C LEU A 148 -13.55 -10.61 3.40
N GLY A 149 -13.97 -9.35 3.57
CA GLY A 149 -15.35 -8.99 3.91
C GLY A 149 -16.36 -9.48 2.87
N VAL A 150 -16.08 -9.23 1.59
CA VAL A 150 -16.92 -9.71 0.47
C VAL A 150 -17.02 -11.23 0.44
N TRP A 151 -15.90 -11.93 0.55
CA TRP A 151 -15.85 -13.40 0.62
C TRP A 151 -16.71 -13.93 1.77
N TYR A 152 -16.49 -13.35 2.96
CA TYR A 152 -17.17 -13.76 4.18
C TYR A 152 -18.68 -13.56 4.06
N TRP A 153 -19.10 -12.41 3.53
CA TRP A 153 -20.50 -12.11 3.28
C TRP A 153 -21.10 -13.11 2.29
N ILE A 154 -20.49 -13.34 1.12
CA ILE A 154 -20.98 -14.32 0.11
C ILE A 154 -21.18 -15.72 0.72
N LYS A 155 -20.31 -16.13 1.64
CA LYS A 155 -20.38 -17.45 2.27
C LYS A 155 -21.50 -17.55 3.33
N HIS A 156 -21.82 -16.45 4.00
CA HIS A 156 -22.63 -16.48 5.23
C HIS A 156 -23.95 -15.69 5.17
N TYR A 157 -24.19 -14.88 4.14
CA TYR A 157 -25.37 -13.99 4.04
C TYR A 157 -26.73 -14.71 4.08
N LYS A 158 -26.79 -16.02 3.80
CA LYS A 158 -28.03 -16.82 3.88
C LYS A 158 -28.36 -17.28 5.30
N ASN A 159 -27.36 -17.33 6.18
CA ASN A 159 -27.50 -17.83 7.54
C ASN A 159 -26.53 -17.04 8.44
N MET A 160 -26.91 -15.80 8.76
CA MET A 160 -26.11 -14.94 9.62
C MET A 160 -26.47 -15.19 11.09
N THR A 161 -25.71 -16.06 11.75
CA THR A 161 -25.82 -16.30 13.20
C THR A 161 -25.15 -15.17 13.98
N TRP A 162 -25.40 -15.07 15.29
CA TRP A 162 -24.77 -14.05 16.14
C TRP A 162 -23.23 -14.06 16.03
N LEU A 163 -22.60 -15.25 16.09
CA LEU A 163 -21.15 -15.39 15.98
C LEU A 163 -20.67 -14.95 14.60
N ARG A 164 -21.45 -15.26 13.55
CA ARG A 164 -21.11 -14.84 12.20
C ARG A 164 -21.19 -13.33 12.01
N SER A 165 -22.17 -12.68 12.65
CA SER A 165 -22.28 -11.22 12.70
C SER A 165 -21.11 -10.58 13.44
N VAL A 166 -20.69 -11.14 14.59
CA VAL A 166 -19.52 -10.65 15.33
C VAL A 166 -18.26 -10.72 14.47
N VAL A 167 -18.00 -11.85 13.82
CA VAL A 167 -16.85 -11.98 12.91
C VAL A 167 -16.95 -10.99 11.74
N PHE A 168 -18.15 -10.75 11.20
CA PHE A 168 -18.35 -9.76 10.14
C PHE A 168 -18.00 -8.34 10.60
N ILE A 169 -18.46 -7.96 11.80
CA ILE A 169 -18.12 -6.67 12.43
C ILE A 169 -16.61 -6.55 12.62
N LEU A 170 -15.94 -7.60 13.12
CA LEU A 170 -14.50 -7.59 13.34
C LEU A 170 -13.71 -7.46 12.02
N ILE A 171 -14.15 -8.10 10.94
CA ILE A 171 -13.53 -7.95 9.62
C ILE A 171 -13.67 -6.49 9.12
N ASN A 172 -14.83 -5.87 9.28
CA ASN A 172 -15.04 -4.48 8.84
C ASN A 172 -14.29 -3.48 9.73
N LEU A 173 -14.20 -3.72 11.05
CA LEU A 173 -13.37 -2.93 11.96
C LEU A 173 -11.88 -3.06 11.61
N LEU A 174 -11.40 -4.28 11.35
CA LEU A 174 -10.05 -4.52 10.87
C LEU A 174 -9.80 -3.76 9.57
N THR A 175 -10.75 -3.78 8.64
CA THR A 175 -10.64 -3.03 7.38
C THR A 175 -10.57 -1.51 7.63
N TYR A 176 -11.36 -0.98 8.57
CA TYR A 176 -11.30 0.43 8.98
C TYR A 176 -9.93 0.81 9.55
N PHE A 177 -9.43 0.08 10.56
CA PHE A 177 -8.13 0.33 11.19
C PHE A 177 -6.93 0.04 10.28
N THR A 178 -7.19 -0.51 9.09
CA THR A 178 -6.20 -0.73 8.06
C THR A 178 -6.18 0.39 7.03
N HIS A 179 -7.33 0.76 6.44
CA HIS A 179 -7.40 1.89 5.52
C HIS A 179 -8.83 2.35 5.19
N PRO A 180 -9.11 3.68 5.08
CA PRO A 180 -10.45 4.19 4.74
C PRO A 180 -10.99 3.72 3.39
N ILE A 181 -10.16 3.78 2.34
CA ILE A 181 -10.56 3.33 1.00
C ILE A 181 -10.93 1.84 0.98
N GLY A 182 -10.21 1.00 1.73
CA GLY A 182 -10.56 -0.42 1.87
C GLY A 182 -11.93 -0.59 2.52
N PHE A 183 -12.21 0.18 3.56
CA PHE A 183 -13.51 0.15 4.26
C PHE A 183 -14.66 0.59 3.35
N VAL A 184 -14.48 1.70 2.63
CA VAL A 184 -15.47 2.20 1.65
C VAL A 184 -15.68 1.19 0.52
N LEU A 185 -14.60 0.59 0.00
CA LEU A 185 -14.68 -0.44 -1.03
C LEU A 185 -15.45 -1.68 -0.54
N SER A 186 -15.21 -2.11 0.71
CA SER A 186 -15.93 -3.22 1.33
C SER A 186 -17.44 -2.94 1.38
N GLY A 187 -17.82 -1.76 1.88
CA GLY A 187 -19.21 -1.31 1.95
C GLY A 187 -19.86 -1.21 0.58
N LEU A 188 -19.16 -0.63 -0.41
CA LEU A 188 -19.63 -0.51 -1.79
C LEU A 188 -19.89 -1.88 -2.42
N LEU A 189 -18.94 -2.82 -2.31
CA LEU A 189 -19.07 -4.15 -2.91
C LEU A 189 -20.16 -4.98 -2.24
N ILE A 190 -20.16 -5.04 -0.90
CA ILE A 190 -21.15 -5.82 -0.15
C ILE A 190 -22.55 -5.20 -0.31
N GLY A 191 -22.67 -3.87 -0.26
CA GLY A 191 -23.91 -3.16 -0.52
C GLY A 191 -24.45 -3.40 -1.92
N SER A 192 -23.57 -3.39 -2.93
CA SER A 192 -23.93 -3.71 -4.32
C SER A 192 -24.42 -5.15 -4.44
N LEU A 193 -23.72 -6.13 -3.85
CA LEU A 193 -24.13 -7.54 -3.87
C LEU A 193 -25.44 -7.78 -3.11
N ALA A 194 -25.65 -7.07 -1.99
CA ALA A 194 -26.91 -7.07 -1.24
C ALA A 194 -28.06 -6.54 -2.10
N LEU A 195 -27.84 -5.45 -2.85
CA LEU A 195 -28.79 -4.92 -3.82
C LEU A 195 -29.08 -5.92 -4.93
N GLY A 196 -28.05 -6.51 -5.55
CA GLY A 196 -28.22 -7.53 -6.59
C GLY A 196 -28.99 -8.75 -6.11
N LYS A 197 -28.78 -9.17 -4.85
CA LYS A 197 -29.56 -10.24 -4.22
C LYS A 197 -31.02 -9.84 -4.07
N TRP A 198 -31.29 -8.65 -3.54
CA TRP A 198 -32.66 -8.17 -3.33
C TRP A 198 -33.42 -8.05 -4.66
N VAL A 199 -32.80 -7.48 -5.71
CA VAL A 199 -33.38 -7.43 -7.06
C VAL A 199 -33.67 -8.82 -7.61
N ALA A 200 -32.75 -9.78 -7.42
CA ALA A 200 -32.98 -11.17 -7.85
C ALA A 200 -34.18 -11.81 -7.12
N GLN A 201 -34.39 -11.51 -5.84
CA GLN A 201 -35.56 -11.99 -5.08
C GLN A 201 -36.88 -11.38 -5.58
N LEU A 202 -36.89 -10.10 -5.96
CA LEU A 202 -38.07 -9.46 -6.56
C LEU A 202 -38.45 -10.07 -7.91
N SER A 203 -37.46 -10.51 -8.68
CA SER A 203 -37.69 -11.11 -10.00
C SER A 203 -38.19 -12.56 -9.96
N SER A 204 -38.10 -13.26 -8.81
CA SER A 204 -38.64 -14.62 -8.67
C SER A 204 -40.14 -14.60 -8.41
N SER A 205 -40.92 -15.02 -9.40
CA SER A 205 -42.39 -15.07 -9.41
C SER A 205 -42.95 -16.12 -8.44
N SER A 206 -43.11 -15.77 -7.16
CA SER A 206 -43.90 -16.55 -6.19
C SER A 206 -44.85 -15.64 -5.42
N SER A 207 -46.12 -16.03 -5.34
CA SER A 207 -47.30 -15.24 -4.93
C SER A 207 -47.38 -14.77 -3.46
N GLU A 208 -46.31 -14.86 -2.68
CA GLU A 208 -46.23 -14.40 -1.27
C GLU A 208 -45.49 -13.05 -1.11
N LEU A 209 -45.56 -12.20 -2.13
CA LEU A 209 -44.62 -11.08 -2.34
C LEU A 209 -44.60 -10.00 -1.23
N LYS A 210 -45.73 -9.56 -0.66
CA LYS A 210 -45.73 -8.33 0.15
C LYS A 210 -45.07 -8.44 1.54
N ASN A 211 -45.18 -9.57 2.23
CA ASN A 211 -44.57 -9.74 3.57
C ASN A 211 -43.11 -10.26 3.50
N VAL A 212 -42.76 -10.96 2.42
CA VAL A 212 -41.39 -11.43 2.14
C VAL A 212 -40.49 -10.28 1.65
N GLU A 213 -41.04 -9.29 0.93
CA GLU A 213 -40.32 -8.11 0.43
C GLU A 213 -39.74 -7.22 1.54
N ARG A 214 -40.56 -6.85 2.54
CA ARG A 214 -40.14 -5.94 3.62
C ARG A 214 -39.21 -6.63 4.62
N THR A 215 -39.52 -7.87 5.00
CA THR A 215 -38.69 -8.66 5.92
C THR A 215 -37.36 -9.06 5.28
N GLY A 216 -37.35 -9.40 3.98
CA GLY A 216 -36.14 -9.69 3.21
C GLY A 216 -35.22 -8.48 3.10
N PHE A 217 -35.76 -7.30 2.78
CA PHE A 217 -34.99 -6.05 2.72
C PHE A 217 -34.35 -5.71 4.08
N LEU A 218 -35.16 -5.64 5.14
CA LEU A 218 -34.68 -5.30 6.48
C LEU A 218 -33.65 -6.30 6.99
N ASN A 219 -33.80 -7.59 6.70
CA ASN A 219 -32.83 -8.60 7.11
C ASN A 219 -31.52 -8.52 6.33
N ILE A 220 -31.56 -8.28 5.02
CA ILE A 220 -30.33 -8.19 4.21
C ILE A 220 -29.57 -6.90 4.53
N PHE A 221 -30.24 -5.76 4.42
CA PHE A 221 -29.59 -4.46 4.61
C PHE A 221 -29.36 -4.14 6.08
N GLY A 222 -30.20 -4.63 7.00
CA GLY A 222 -29.97 -4.50 8.44
C GLY A 222 -28.71 -5.23 8.89
N ASN A 223 -28.48 -6.46 8.41
CA ASN A 223 -27.23 -7.19 8.71
C ASN A 223 -25.99 -6.52 8.12
N VAL A 224 -26.09 -5.96 6.91
CA VAL A 224 -25.00 -5.18 6.32
C VAL A 224 -24.75 -3.93 7.16
N PHE A 225 -25.78 -3.14 7.45
CA PHE A 225 -25.66 -1.91 8.23
C PHE A 225 -25.07 -2.17 9.63
N LEU A 226 -25.60 -3.13 10.38
CA LEU A 226 -25.07 -3.51 11.70
C LEU A 226 -23.62 -3.99 11.64
N GLY A 227 -23.25 -4.69 10.56
CA GLY A 227 -21.88 -5.14 10.31
C GLY A 227 -20.87 -4.00 10.09
N PHE A 228 -21.35 -2.86 9.59
CA PHE A 228 -20.52 -1.68 9.30
C PHE A 228 -20.65 -0.57 10.34
N LEU A 229 -21.70 -0.58 11.16
CA LEU A 229 -22.07 0.52 12.06
C LEU A 229 -20.89 0.99 12.94
N PRO A 230 -20.13 0.12 13.64
CA PRO A 230 -18.99 0.58 14.43
C PRO A 230 -17.92 1.29 13.58
N GLY A 231 -17.58 0.76 12.40
CA GLY A 231 -16.62 1.39 11.50
C GLY A 231 -17.14 2.69 10.87
N ILE A 232 -18.46 2.81 10.64
CA ILE A 232 -19.08 4.06 10.17
C ILE A 232 -18.94 5.14 11.24
N LEU A 233 -19.20 4.82 12.51
CA LEU A 233 -19.05 5.79 13.60
C LEU A 233 -17.61 6.29 13.72
N LEU A 234 -16.63 5.39 13.63
CA LEU A 234 -15.21 5.76 13.62
C LEU A 234 -14.83 6.58 12.38
N MET A 235 -15.36 6.24 11.20
CA MET A 235 -15.14 7.01 9.98
C MET A 235 -15.70 8.43 10.10
N LEU A 236 -16.89 8.60 10.66
CA LEU A 236 -17.50 9.92 10.88
C LEU A 236 -16.68 10.73 11.90
N GLU A 237 -16.16 10.10 12.94
CA GLU A 237 -15.25 10.71 13.90
C GLU A 237 -13.97 11.20 13.21
N TYR A 238 -13.33 10.34 12.42
CA TYR A 238 -12.12 10.65 11.66
C TYR A 238 -12.34 11.82 10.69
N LEU A 239 -13.42 11.77 9.90
CA LEU A 239 -13.75 12.82 8.93
C LEU A 239 -14.10 14.15 9.61
N SER A 240 -14.73 14.12 10.79
CA SER A 240 -15.04 15.36 11.52
C SER A 240 -13.78 16.06 12.05
N ARG A 241 -12.72 15.31 12.39
CA ARG A 241 -11.43 15.87 12.79
C ARG A 241 -10.54 16.28 11.62
N LYS A 242 -10.46 15.48 10.55
CA LYS A 242 -9.57 15.75 9.41
C LYS A 242 -10.12 16.75 8.42
N GLY A 243 -11.44 16.90 8.34
CA GLY A 243 -12.10 17.72 7.34
C GLY A 243 -12.22 17.03 5.98
N LEU A 244 -12.98 17.67 5.09
CA LEU A 244 -13.33 17.16 3.75
C LEU A 244 -12.81 18.07 2.63
N ASP A 245 -11.90 19.00 2.94
CA ASP A 245 -11.39 19.94 1.96
C ASP A 245 -10.58 19.20 0.89
N PRO A 246 -11.04 19.21 -0.38
CA PRO A 246 -10.36 18.49 -1.45
C PRO A 246 -9.20 19.31 -1.99
N THR A 247 -8.09 18.65 -2.32
CA THR A 247 -7.09 19.23 -3.21
C THR A 247 -7.49 18.92 -4.66
N PRO A 248 -7.67 19.93 -5.53
CA PRO A 248 -8.08 19.71 -6.91
C PRO A 248 -7.14 18.75 -7.64
N ASN A 249 -7.72 17.93 -8.52
CA ASN A 249 -6.94 17.06 -9.37
C ASN A 249 -6.31 17.85 -10.52
N GLY A 250 -4.97 17.85 -10.58
CA GLY A 250 -4.21 18.55 -11.63
C GLY A 250 -4.14 17.79 -12.96
N TYR A 251 -4.59 16.54 -13.03
CA TYR A 251 -4.53 15.73 -14.24
C TYR A 251 -5.71 15.97 -15.18
N SER A 252 -5.42 16.08 -16.47
CA SER A 252 -6.47 16.14 -17.50
C SER A 252 -7.22 14.81 -17.64
N THR A 253 -8.47 14.85 -18.09
CA THR A 253 -9.27 13.64 -18.40
C THR A 253 -8.55 12.73 -19.41
N LYS A 254 -7.81 13.31 -20.37
CA LYS A 254 -7.01 12.55 -21.33
C LYS A 254 -5.89 11.77 -20.65
N HIS A 255 -5.20 12.39 -19.68
CA HIS A 255 -4.17 11.72 -18.90
C HIS A 255 -4.75 10.54 -18.11
N LEU A 256 -5.85 10.76 -17.38
CA LEU A 256 -6.54 9.71 -16.61
C LEU A 256 -7.00 8.55 -17.53
N TYR A 257 -7.50 8.86 -18.72
CA TYR A 257 -7.87 7.83 -19.70
C TYR A 257 -6.67 6.96 -20.12
N HIS A 258 -5.52 7.58 -20.42
CA HIS A 258 -4.30 6.85 -20.76
C HIS A 258 -3.82 6.00 -19.60
N GLU A 259 -3.77 6.56 -18.39
CA GLU A 259 -3.40 5.83 -17.19
C GLU A 259 -4.30 4.60 -16.95
N LEU A 260 -5.63 4.76 -17.10
CA LEU A 260 -6.58 3.67 -16.94
C LEU A 260 -6.35 2.56 -17.96
N ILE A 261 -6.19 2.87 -19.24
CA ILE A 261 -5.99 1.87 -20.31
C ILE A 261 -4.61 1.22 -20.22
N GLU A 262 -3.58 1.98 -19.86
CA GLU A 262 -2.23 1.47 -19.65
C GLU A 262 -2.10 0.64 -18.37
N LEU A 263 -3.11 0.72 -17.49
CA LEU A 263 -3.10 0.10 -16.17
C LEU A 263 -1.83 0.54 -15.40
N SER A 264 -1.61 1.86 -15.33
CA SER A 264 -0.37 2.44 -14.80
C SER A 264 -0.08 2.08 -13.34
N SER A 265 -1.12 1.68 -12.59
CA SER A 265 -1.01 1.09 -11.24
C SER A 265 -0.20 -0.20 -11.18
N LEU A 266 0.16 -0.83 -12.30
CA LEU A 266 1.10 -1.96 -12.35
C LEU A 266 2.48 -1.59 -12.91
N ILE A 267 2.75 -0.33 -13.21
CA ILE A 267 4.06 0.13 -13.70
C ILE A 267 4.89 0.58 -12.49
N ASN A 268 5.85 -0.23 -12.06
CA ASN A 268 6.53 -0.03 -10.79
C ASN A 268 7.94 0.52 -10.91
N LEU A 269 8.86 -0.27 -11.47
CA LEU A 269 10.31 -0.07 -11.36
C LEU A 269 10.93 0.25 -12.72
N HIS A 270 10.36 -0.28 -13.80
CA HIS A 270 10.83 -0.09 -15.16
C HIS A 270 9.73 0.46 -16.09
N PRO A 271 10.02 1.45 -16.96
CA PRO A 271 9.04 2.01 -17.90
C PRO A 271 8.43 0.97 -18.85
N ASP A 272 9.19 -0.04 -19.25
CA ASP A 272 8.71 -1.10 -20.16
C ASP A 272 7.72 -2.07 -19.50
N GLU A 273 7.52 -2.01 -18.19
CA GLU A 273 6.39 -2.70 -17.53
C GLU A 273 5.04 -2.29 -18.13
N LYS A 274 4.97 -1.09 -18.75
CA LYS A 274 3.77 -0.61 -19.46
C LYS A 274 3.26 -1.59 -20.50
N TYR A 275 4.14 -2.27 -21.25
CA TYR A 275 3.71 -3.20 -22.29
C TYR A 275 3.06 -4.45 -21.69
N VAL A 276 3.57 -4.90 -20.54
CA VAL A 276 3.03 -6.04 -19.78
C VAL A 276 1.68 -5.66 -19.14
N ALA A 277 1.60 -4.47 -18.54
CA ALA A 277 0.37 -3.94 -17.94
C ALA A 277 -0.74 -3.71 -18.98
N MET A 278 -0.41 -3.14 -20.15
CA MET A 278 -1.34 -3.00 -21.28
C MET A 278 -1.84 -4.35 -21.79
N THR A 279 -0.99 -5.37 -21.85
CA THR A 279 -1.41 -6.73 -22.25
C THR A 279 -2.47 -7.28 -21.29
N LEU A 280 -2.30 -7.04 -19.99
CA LEU A 280 -3.29 -7.41 -18.98
C LEU A 280 -4.60 -6.62 -19.14
N SER A 281 -4.51 -5.30 -19.34
CA SER A 281 -5.66 -4.42 -19.60
C SER A 281 -6.47 -4.87 -20.83
N ILE A 282 -5.80 -5.18 -21.94
CA ILE A 282 -6.42 -5.73 -23.15
C ILE A 282 -7.10 -7.07 -22.87
N LEU A 283 -6.46 -7.95 -22.10
CA LEU A 283 -7.05 -9.23 -21.70
C LEU A 283 -8.34 -9.03 -20.89
N PHE A 284 -8.36 -8.07 -19.94
CA PHE A 284 -9.58 -7.69 -19.23
C PHE A 284 -10.67 -7.18 -20.17
N GLY A 285 -10.32 -6.33 -21.14
CA GLY A 285 -11.24 -5.85 -22.17
C GLY A 285 -11.86 -6.98 -22.99
N ILE A 286 -11.04 -7.89 -23.50
CA ILE A 286 -11.49 -9.07 -24.28
C ILE A 286 -12.41 -9.96 -23.44
N LEU A 287 -12.02 -10.27 -22.20
CA LEU A 287 -12.83 -11.12 -21.32
C LEU A 287 -14.16 -10.45 -20.95
N THR A 288 -14.14 -9.14 -20.73
CA THR A 288 -15.35 -8.36 -20.40
C THR A 288 -16.33 -8.35 -21.57
N LEU A 289 -15.85 -8.08 -22.79
CA LEU A 289 -16.69 -8.11 -24.00
C LEU A 289 -17.23 -9.52 -24.28
N ALA A 290 -16.38 -10.55 -24.17
CA ALA A 290 -16.81 -11.94 -24.34
C ALA A 290 -17.85 -12.36 -23.29
N ALA A 291 -17.65 -11.95 -22.03
CA ALA A 291 -18.58 -12.23 -20.95
C ALA A 291 -19.93 -11.52 -21.15
N LEU A 292 -19.91 -10.26 -21.59
CA LEU A 292 -21.11 -9.49 -21.88
C LEU A 292 -21.90 -10.12 -23.03
N ALA A 293 -21.22 -10.52 -24.12
CA ALA A 293 -21.84 -11.23 -25.23
C ALA A 293 -22.51 -12.53 -24.77
N VAL A 294 -21.85 -13.32 -23.89
CA VAL A 294 -22.43 -14.54 -23.32
C VAL A 294 -23.67 -14.24 -22.47
N LYS A 295 -23.64 -13.19 -21.64
CA LYS A 295 -24.76 -12.80 -20.77
C LYS A 295 -25.97 -12.33 -21.59
N VAL A 296 -25.74 -11.48 -22.59
CA VAL A 296 -26.78 -10.97 -23.49
C VAL A 296 -27.38 -12.12 -24.31
N TRP A 297 -26.55 -12.98 -24.91
CA TRP A 297 -27.04 -14.06 -25.76
C TRP A 297 -27.82 -15.13 -24.98
N LYS A 298 -27.38 -15.47 -23.76
CA LYS A 298 -28.07 -16.47 -22.93
C LYS A 298 -29.25 -15.91 -22.14
N GLY A 299 -29.35 -14.60 -21.98
CA GLY A 299 -30.39 -13.94 -21.17
C GLY A 299 -30.38 -14.31 -19.68
N LYS A 300 -29.28 -14.87 -19.15
CA LYS A 300 -29.19 -15.37 -17.76
C LYS A 300 -28.43 -14.40 -16.86
N TRP A 301 -29.18 -13.50 -16.25
CA TRP A 301 -28.69 -12.54 -15.26
C TRP A 301 -28.79 -13.13 -13.84
N ASN A 302 -27.90 -12.74 -12.95
CA ASN A 302 -27.80 -13.19 -11.56
C ASN A 302 -27.38 -12.03 -10.64
N MET A 303 -27.37 -12.28 -9.32
CA MET A 303 -27.10 -11.24 -8.33
C MET A 303 -25.72 -10.55 -8.47
N TYR A 304 -24.75 -11.18 -9.12
CA TYR A 304 -23.41 -10.61 -9.32
C TYR A 304 -23.35 -9.60 -10.46
N ASP A 305 -24.36 -9.55 -11.35
CA ASP A 305 -24.36 -8.63 -12.49
C ASP A 305 -24.48 -7.15 -12.08
N VAL A 306 -24.93 -6.88 -10.85
CA VAL A 306 -24.87 -5.54 -10.23
C VAL A 306 -23.45 -4.99 -10.18
N LEU A 307 -22.42 -5.84 -10.15
CA LEU A 307 -21.02 -5.44 -10.15
C LEU A 307 -20.61 -4.72 -11.44
N LEU A 308 -21.32 -4.89 -12.56
CA LEU A 308 -21.12 -4.06 -13.76
C LEU A 308 -21.50 -2.60 -13.51
N MET A 309 -22.60 -2.37 -12.80
CA MET A 309 -23.00 -1.02 -12.41
C MET A 309 -22.00 -0.42 -11.43
N THR A 310 -21.55 -1.22 -10.46
CA THR A 310 -20.48 -0.80 -9.53
C THR A 310 -19.18 -0.47 -10.26
N PHE A 311 -18.80 -1.27 -11.27
CA PHE A 311 -17.64 -1.00 -12.13
C PHE A 311 -17.75 0.34 -12.85
N VAL A 312 -18.89 0.62 -13.51
CA VAL A 312 -19.14 1.90 -14.19
C VAL A 312 -19.13 3.05 -13.19
N PHE A 313 -19.75 2.89 -12.03
CA PHE A 313 -19.77 3.89 -10.98
C PHE A 313 -18.37 4.26 -10.49
N VAL A 314 -17.50 3.26 -10.26
CA VAL A 314 -16.12 3.53 -9.83
C VAL A 314 -15.28 4.15 -10.96
N ILE A 315 -15.53 3.82 -12.22
CA ILE A 315 -14.91 4.54 -13.35
C ILE A 315 -15.32 6.02 -13.34
N VAL A 316 -16.59 6.32 -13.12
CA VAL A 316 -17.04 7.71 -12.98
C VAL A 316 -16.30 8.39 -11.84
N ILE A 317 -16.22 7.75 -10.66
CA ILE A 317 -15.42 8.30 -9.55
C ILE A 317 -13.97 8.55 -9.97
N TYR A 318 -13.34 7.65 -10.73
CA TYR A 318 -11.96 7.79 -11.22
C TYR A 318 -11.73 8.93 -12.23
N PHE A 319 -12.77 9.52 -12.81
CA PHE A 319 -12.63 10.71 -13.65
C PHE A 319 -12.99 12.02 -12.93
N PHE A 320 -13.60 11.96 -11.75
CA PHE A 320 -14.13 13.13 -11.03
C PHE A 320 -13.60 13.29 -9.59
N GLN A 321 -12.75 12.38 -9.11
CA GLN A 321 -12.08 12.44 -7.82
C GLN A 321 -11.09 13.63 -7.72
N PRO A 322 -10.96 14.23 -6.52
CA PRO A 322 -9.84 15.11 -6.21
C PRO A 322 -8.51 14.33 -6.12
N ASP A 323 -7.37 15.02 -6.11
CA ASP A 323 -6.06 14.37 -5.94
C ASP A 323 -5.81 13.94 -4.48
N ALA A 324 -6.26 14.78 -3.55
CA ALA A 324 -6.21 14.51 -2.12
C ALA A 324 -7.54 14.84 -1.43
N LEU A 325 -7.87 14.08 -0.39
CA LEU A 325 -9.07 14.25 0.43
C LEU A 325 -8.85 13.66 1.82
N ALA A 326 -9.32 14.35 2.86
CA ALA A 326 -9.32 13.87 4.25
C ALA A 326 -7.94 13.34 4.69
N GLY A 327 -6.87 14.08 4.41
CA GLY A 327 -5.48 13.74 4.74
C GLY A 327 -4.81 12.70 3.84
N GLY A 328 -5.54 12.03 2.94
CA GLY A 328 -4.98 11.08 1.98
C GLY A 328 -4.68 11.73 0.62
N SER A 329 -3.55 11.36 0.00
CA SER A 329 -3.11 11.81 -1.33
C SER A 329 -3.07 10.66 -2.35
N PHE A 330 -2.79 10.96 -3.63
CA PHE A 330 -2.72 9.99 -4.73
C PHE A 330 -4.03 9.21 -4.97
N LEU A 331 -5.18 9.87 -4.84
CA LEU A 331 -6.49 9.23 -5.01
C LEU A 331 -6.66 8.61 -6.40
N SER A 332 -6.17 9.26 -7.46
CA SER A 332 -6.21 8.71 -8.83
C SER A 332 -5.57 7.33 -8.92
N LYS A 333 -4.33 7.20 -8.43
CA LYS A 333 -3.58 5.93 -8.41
C LYS A 333 -4.25 4.86 -7.56
N ARG A 334 -4.81 5.26 -6.40
CA ARG A 334 -5.53 4.36 -5.48
C ARG A 334 -6.80 3.80 -6.11
N ILE A 335 -7.55 4.63 -6.83
CA ILE A 335 -8.84 4.25 -7.42
C ILE A 335 -8.67 3.48 -8.73
N GLN A 336 -7.64 3.76 -9.54
CA GLN A 336 -7.48 3.16 -10.87
C GLN A 336 -7.50 1.62 -10.88
N LEU A 337 -6.92 0.96 -9.88
CA LEU A 337 -6.89 -0.51 -9.80
C LEU A 337 -8.25 -1.12 -9.42
N ILE A 338 -9.12 -0.34 -8.77
CA ILE A 338 -10.39 -0.82 -8.21
C ILE A 338 -11.37 -1.29 -9.31
N PRO A 339 -11.60 -0.56 -10.43
CA PRO A 339 -12.41 -1.06 -11.54
C PRO A 339 -11.98 -2.44 -12.04
N TYR A 340 -10.68 -2.68 -12.20
CA TYR A 340 -10.15 -3.97 -12.66
C TYR A 340 -10.42 -5.10 -11.65
N LEU A 341 -10.29 -4.80 -10.37
CA LEU A 341 -10.61 -5.74 -9.29
C LEU A 341 -12.13 -6.04 -9.24
N ILE A 342 -12.99 -5.04 -9.43
CA ILE A 342 -14.46 -5.23 -9.46
C ILE A 342 -14.88 -6.06 -10.67
N ILE A 343 -14.38 -5.73 -11.86
CA ILE A 343 -14.74 -6.46 -13.08
C ILE A 343 -14.24 -7.90 -13.02
N LEU A 344 -13.09 -8.18 -12.36
CA LEU A 344 -12.61 -9.53 -12.09
C LEU A 344 -13.64 -10.37 -11.29
N LEU A 345 -14.26 -9.77 -10.28
CA LEU A 345 -15.31 -10.43 -9.49
C LEU A 345 -16.57 -10.69 -10.34
N TRP A 346 -16.97 -9.73 -11.18
CA TRP A 346 -18.08 -9.94 -12.11
C TRP A 346 -17.78 -11.05 -13.13
N LEU A 347 -16.58 -11.05 -13.72
CA LEU A 347 -16.12 -12.07 -14.65
C LEU A 347 -16.19 -13.48 -14.04
N ALA A 348 -15.97 -13.61 -12.73
CA ALA A 348 -16.11 -14.90 -12.04
C ALA A 348 -17.53 -15.49 -12.12
N SER A 349 -18.56 -14.68 -12.33
CA SER A 349 -19.97 -15.12 -12.39
C SER A 349 -20.38 -15.73 -13.74
N VAL A 350 -19.51 -15.68 -14.76
CA VAL A 350 -19.87 -15.99 -16.16
C VAL A 350 -19.40 -17.39 -16.58
N PRO A 351 -20.18 -18.17 -17.35
CA PRO A 351 -19.75 -19.47 -17.84
C PRO A 351 -18.84 -19.34 -19.08
N TYR A 352 -17.59 -19.81 -18.98
CA TYR A 352 -16.62 -19.78 -20.08
C TYR A 352 -16.37 -21.15 -20.74
N HIS A 353 -16.03 -21.12 -22.02
CA HIS A 353 -15.52 -22.26 -22.76
C HIS A 353 -14.10 -22.67 -22.29
N HIS A 354 -13.78 -23.96 -22.33
CA HIS A 354 -12.53 -24.49 -21.77
C HIS A 354 -11.27 -23.92 -22.42
N LEU A 355 -11.29 -23.66 -23.75
CA LEU A 355 -10.15 -23.06 -24.46
C LEU A 355 -9.81 -21.67 -23.91
N LEU A 356 -10.82 -20.83 -23.68
CA LEU A 356 -10.61 -19.49 -23.13
C LEU A 356 -9.98 -19.53 -21.74
N LYS A 357 -10.38 -20.49 -20.90
CA LYS A 357 -9.79 -20.68 -19.56
C LYS A 357 -8.31 -21.03 -19.64
N TRP A 358 -7.93 -21.92 -20.57
CA TRP A 358 -6.54 -22.28 -20.81
C TRP A 358 -5.73 -21.10 -21.35
N SER A 359 -6.22 -20.41 -22.38
CA SER A 359 -5.54 -19.25 -22.95
C SER A 359 -5.34 -18.15 -21.90
N ALA A 360 -6.37 -17.82 -21.13
CA ALA A 360 -6.29 -16.85 -20.04
C ALA A 360 -5.29 -17.25 -18.95
N THR A 361 -5.21 -18.55 -18.63
CA THR A 361 -4.23 -19.09 -17.66
C THR A 361 -2.81 -18.93 -18.18
N ILE A 362 -2.56 -19.28 -19.45
CA ILE A 362 -1.24 -19.18 -20.08
C ILE A 362 -0.80 -17.71 -20.17
N VAL A 363 -1.67 -16.84 -20.65
CA VAL A 363 -1.38 -15.40 -20.78
C VAL A 363 -1.17 -14.77 -19.40
N GLY A 364 -2.02 -15.07 -18.41
CA GLY A 364 -1.84 -14.58 -17.04
C GLY A 364 -0.53 -15.05 -16.41
N THR A 365 -0.16 -16.32 -16.62
CA THR A 365 1.14 -16.87 -16.17
C THR A 365 2.31 -16.14 -16.82
N PHE A 366 2.24 -15.93 -18.14
CA PHE A 366 3.26 -15.18 -18.88
C PHE A 366 3.41 -13.75 -18.36
N ILE A 367 2.29 -13.05 -18.11
CA ILE A 367 2.29 -11.70 -17.54
C ILE A 367 3.00 -11.66 -16.18
N ILE A 368 2.70 -12.61 -15.28
CA ILE A 368 3.35 -12.70 -13.96
C ILE A 368 4.86 -12.89 -14.11
N VAL A 369 5.28 -13.83 -14.95
CA VAL A 369 6.70 -14.10 -15.21
C VAL A 369 7.40 -12.86 -15.78
N MET A 370 6.78 -12.16 -16.73
CA MET A 370 7.37 -10.96 -17.32
C MET A 370 7.54 -9.83 -16.31
N PHE A 371 6.56 -9.60 -15.42
CA PHE A 371 6.73 -8.64 -14.32
C PHE A 371 7.90 -9.02 -13.41
N CYS A 372 8.05 -10.31 -13.06
CA CYS A 372 9.20 -10.79 -12.28
C CYS A 372 10.53 -10.54 -12.99
N VAL A 373 10.60 -10.78 -14.31
CA VAL A 373 11.81 -10.54 -15.13
C VAL A 373 12.23 -9.07 -15.11
N PHE A 374 11.28 -8.13 -15.24
CA PHE A 374 11.60 -6.71 -15.17
C PHE A 374 12.00 -6.25 -13.77
N ARG A 375 11.29 -6.72 -12.74
CA ARG A 375 11.41 -6.17 -11.37
C ARG A 375 12.58 -6.76 -10.58
N PHE A 376 12.88 -8.04 -10.78
CA PHE A 376 13.87 -8.74 -9.94
C PHE A 376 15.28 -8.13 -10.01
N PRO A 377 15.85 -7.80 -11.19
CA PRO A 377 17.18 -7.17 -11.25
C PRO A 377 17.22 -5.82 -10.52
N ILE A 378 16.15 -5.03 -10.62
CA ILE A 378 16.05 -3.72 -9.97
C ILE A 378 15.93 -3.89 -8.45
N GLN A 379 15.11 -4.82 -7.98
CA GLN A 379 14.98 -5.13 -6.55
C GLN A 379 16.30 -5.62 -5.95
N ARG A 380 17.06 -6.44 -6.69
CA ARG A 380 18.39 -6.87 -6.28
C ARG A 380 19.37 -5.70 -6.20
N SER A 381 19.38 -4.83 -7.21
CA SER A 381 20.20 -3.62 -7.20
C SER A 381 19.82 -2.68 -6.05
N ALA A 382 18.52 -2.57 -5.74
CA ALA A 382 18.02 -1.76 -4.64
C ALA A 382 18.46 -2.31 -3.27
N SER A 383 18.41 -3.63 -3.08
CA SER A 383 18.93 -4.28 -1.87
C SER A 383 20.40 -3.98 -1.65
N VAL A 384 21.24 -4.09 -2.70
CA VAL A 384 22.68 -3.81 -2.59
C VAL A 384 22.93 -2.34 -2.26
N ALA A 385 22.22 -1.42 -2.92
CA ALA A 385 22.39 0.00 -2.68
C ALA A 385 21.92 0.44 -1.28
N VAL A 386 20.83 -0.15 -0.75
CA VAL A 386 20.40 0.17 0.62
C VAL A 386 21.34 -0.42 1.67
N GLU A 387 21.96 -1.58 1.43
CA GLU A 387 23.02 -2.10 2.30
C GLU A 387 24.20 -1.12 2.39
N GLU A 388 24.61 -0.52 1.27
CA GLU A 388 25.62 0.53 1.27
C GLU A 388 25.15 1.79 1.99
N TYR A 389 23.90 2.20 1.80
CA TYR A 389 23.33 3.33 2.53
C TYR A 389 23.38 3.09 4.05
N LEU A 390 22.99 1.90 4.50
CA LEU A 390 22.97 1.54 5.91
C LEU A 390 24.35 1.31 6.52
N SER A 391 25.41 1.14 5.71
CA SER A 391 26.79 1.10 6.21
C SER A 391 27.16 2.39 6.97
N ALA A 392 26.53 3.51 6.64
CA ALA A 392 26.67 4.78 7.36
C ALA A 392 26.21 4.70 8.83
N SER A 393 25.30 3.78 9.18
CA SER A 393 24.85 3.62 10.57
C SER A 393 25.93 3.05 11.51
N THR A 394 27.01 2.46 10.99
CA THR A 394 28.07 1.82 11.79
C THR A 394 28.88 2.79 12.64
N VAL A 395 28.91 4.07 12.28
CA VAL A 395 29.61 5.14 13.02
C VAL A 395 28.68 6.00 13.88
N ILE A 396 27.37 5.74 13.82
CA ILE A 396 26.35 6.48 14.58
C ILE A 396 26.07 5.67 15.85
N PRO A 397 26.30 6.21 17.07
CA PRO A 397 25.94 5.54 18.32
C PRO A 397 24.44 5.39 18.51
N ASP A 398 24.05 4.49 19.40
CA ASP A 398 22.66 4.41 19.88
C ASP A 398 22.26 5.69 20.62
N LYS A 399 20.96 5.97 20.68
CA LYS A 399 20.34 7.14 21.31
C LYS A 399 20.85 8.46 20.75
N SER A 400 21.03 8.50 19.42
CA SER A 400 21.43 9.71 18.68
C SER A 400 20.26 10.24 17.83
N SER A 401 20.21 11.55 17.65
CA SER A 401 19.35 12.19 16.65
C SER A 401 20.06 12.24 15.29
N VAL A 402 19.37 11.80 14.25
CA VAL A 402 19.95 11.66 12.91
C VAL A 402 19.04 12.32 11.88
N LEU A 403 19.64 13.17 11.04
CA LEU A 403 18.99 13.78 9.89
C LEU A 403 19.44 13.09 8.60
N PRO A 404 18.69 12.10 8.09
CA PRO A 404 18.94 11.56 6.76
C PRO A 404 18.42 12.51 5.67
N LEU A 405 19.26 12.81 4.69
CA LEU A 405 18.98 13.70 3.57
C LEU A 405 19.22 12.99 2.24
N SER A 406 18.14 12.78 1.49
CA SER A 406 18.20 12.10 0.19
C SER A 406 18.35 13.11 -0.95
N PHE A 407 19.51 13.08 -1.62
CA PHE A 407 19.76 13.81 -2.88
C PHE A 407 19.50 12.93 -4.12
N SER A 408 19.01 11.70 -3.94
CA SER A 408 18.45 10.91 -5.03
C SER A 408 17.43 9.91 -4.51
N HIS A 409 16.14 10.30 -4.54
CA HIS A 409 15.07 9.42 -4.04
C HIS A 409 14.93 8.13 -4.86
N SER A 410 15.38 8.14 -6.12
CA SER A 410 15.42 6.95 -6.98
C SER A 410 16.60 6.01 -6.69
N GLY A 411 17.59 6.48 -5.91
CA GLY A 411 18.88 5.83 -5.69
C GLY A 411 19.77 5.84 -6.93
N LYS A 412 21.07 5.67 -6.71
CA LYS A 412 22.06 5.52 -7.77
C LYS A 412 22.91 4.28 -7.58
N THR A 413 23.28 3.67 -8.68
CA THR A 413 24.35 2.67 -8.75
C THR A 413 25.72 3.36 -8.70
N PRO A 414 26.82 2.64 -8.41
CA PRO A 414 28.17 3.23 -8.37
C PRO A 414 28.61 3.91 -9.67
N ASP A 415 28.09 3.49 -10.82
CA ASP A 415 28.29 4.09 -12.14
C ASP A 415 27.37 5.30 -12.42
N GLY A 416 26.60 5.75 -11.42
CA GLY A 416 25.78 6.96 -11.48
C GLY A 416 24.40 6.79 -12.10
N GLN A 417 24.02 5.57 -12.51
CA GLN A 417 22.70 5.29 -13.09
C GLN A 417 21.62 5.21 -12.01
N ARG A 418 20.39 5.60 -12.34
CA ARG A 418 19.25 5.48 -11.41
C ARG A 418 18.92 4.01 -11.18
N VAL A 419 18.73 3.63 -9.90
CA VAL A 419 18.31 2.26 -9.55
C VAL A 419 16.86 2.02 -9.99
N SER A 420 15.94 2.90 -9.60
CA SER A 420 14.55 2.91 -10.06
C SER A 420 14.31 4.07 -11.01
N LYS A 421 13.58 3.84 -12.11
CA LYS A 421 13.26 4.91 -13.08
C LYS A 421 11.89 5.54 -12.87
N THR A 422 11.06 4.95 -12.01
CA THR A 422 9.63 5.26 -11.92
C THR A 422 9.17 5.61 -10.50
N ILE A 423 9.75 5.00 -9.46
CA ILE A 423 9.39 5.23 -8.04
C ILE A 423 10.61 5.68 -7.24
N TRP A 424 10.36 6.51 -6.24
CA TRP A 424 11.30 6.94 -5.21
C TRP A 424 11.50 5.87 -4.13
N LEU A 425 12.39 4.91 -4.37
CA LEU A 425 12.65 3.80 -3.43
C LEU A 425 13.49 4.18 -2.22
N PHE A 426 14.35 5.20 -2.33
CA PHE A 426 15.38 5.52 -1.33
C PHE A 426 15.02 6.72 -0.46
N MET A 427 13.83 7.31 -0.67
CA MET A 427 13.36 8.47 0.08
C MET A 427 13.52 8.26 1.60
N HIS A 428 13.08 7.10 2.09
CA HIS A 428 13.16 6.73 3.50
C HIS A 428 14.09 5.54 3.75
N GLY A 429 14.97 5.20 2.78
CA GLY A 429 15.80 4.00 2.85
C GLY A 429 16.71 3.91 4.08
N PHE A 430 17.08 5.05 4.68
CA PHE A 430 17.88 5.09 5.90
C PHE A 430 17.10 4.66 7.14
N ASP A 431 15.77 4.67 7.10
CA ASP A 431 14.94 4.41 8.27
C ASP A 431 15.09 2.98 8.81
N TYR A 432 15.57 2.06 7.97
CA TYR A 432 16.02 0.75 8.43
C TYR A 432 17.10 0.81 9.53
N ALA A 433 17.91 1.88 9.61
CA ALA A 433 18.90 2.03 10.67
C ALA A 433 18.25 2.12 12.06
N GLY A 434 17.05 2.71 12.16
CA GLY A 434 16.27 2.82 13.39
C GLY A 434 15.33 1.63 13.66
N ALA A 435 15.24 0.65 12.75
CA ALA A 435 14.34 -0.48 12.91
C ALA A 435 14.80 -1.47 14.01
N ASP A 436 16.11 -1.53 14.27
CA ASP A 436 16.73 -2.45 15.22
C ASP A 436 17.52 -1.73 16.33
N ARG A 437 17.57 -0.38 16.31
CA ARG A 437 18.41 0.43 17.20
C ARG A 437 17.66 1.68 17.65
N PRO A 438 17.87 2.17 18.88
CA PRO A 438 17.21 3.36 19.38
C PRO A 438 17.81 4.61 18.74
N LEU A 439 17.22 5.09 17.65
CA LEU A 439 17.61 6.31 16.95
C LEU A 439 16.40 7.21 16.78
N VAL A 440 16.61 8.53 16.75
CA VAL A 440 15.58 9.48 16.34
C VAL A 440 15.89 9.95 14.93
N LEU A 441 15.05 9.56 13.98
CA LEU A 441 15.19 9.95 12.57
C LEU A 441 14.33 11.17 12.27
N LEU A 442 14.98 12.30 12.01
CA LEU A 442 14.34 13.61 11.88
C LEU A 442 13.56 13.78 10.55
N ALA A 443 13.81 12.92 9.55
CA ALA A 443 13.02 12.89 8.31
C ALA A 443 11.77 12.00 8.38
N ASN A 444 11.34 11.58 9.58
CA ASN A 444 10.16 10.75 9.76
C ASN A 444 8.86 11.53 9.46
N TYR A 445 8.38 11.42 8.23
CA TYR A 445 7.18 12.11 7.73
C TYR A 445 5.89 11.60 8.38
N GLU A 446 5.84 10.33 8.75
CA GLU A 446 4.62 9.72 9.32
C GLU A 446 4.19 10.45 10.59
N ALA A 447 5.16 10.74 11.45
CA ALA A 447 4.95 11.47 12.69
C ALA A 447 4.49 12.92 12.47
N ASN A 448 4.65 13.49 11.27
CA ASN A 448 4.15 14.83 10.93
C ASN A 448 2.69 14.82 10.45
N THR A 449 2.25 13.75 9.79
CA THR A 449 0.91 13.70 9.16
C THR A 449 -0.26 13.63 10.15
N GLY A 450 -0.01 13.12 11.36
CA GLY A 450 -1.02 12.96 12.40
C GLY A 450 -2.10 11.93 12.11
N TYR A 451 -1.91 11.03 11.13
CA TYR A 451 -2.83 9.90 10.87
C TYR A 451 -2.17 8.52 11.04
N PHE A 452 -0.97 8.47 11.62
CA PHE A 452 -0.27 7.27 12.05
C PHE A 452 -0.21 7.17 13.59
N PRO A 453 0.18 6.01 14.15
CA PRO A 453 0.20 5.80 15.60
C PRO A 453 1.20 6.67 16.37
N ILE A 454 2.24 7.19 15.71
CA ILE A 454 3.25 8.06 16.33
C ILE A 454 3.10 9.46 15.76
N ILE A 455 3.26 10.49 16.60
CA ILE A 455 3.30 11.89 16.20
C ILE A 455 4.47 12.62 16.86
N TRP A 456 4.98 13.65 16.18
CA TRP A 456 5.98 14.54 16.77
C TRP A 456 5.38 15.35 17.91
N LYS A 457 6.14 15.56 18.98
CA LYS A 457 5.91 16.69 19.89
C LYS A 457 6.05 17.99 19.10
N GLU A 458 5.19 18.95 19.40
CA GLU A 458 5.10 20.21 18.65
C GLU A 458 6.47 20.86 18.42
N LYS A 459 7.20 21.19 19.50
CA LYS A 459 8.55 21.81 19.45
C LYS A 459 9.61 20.97 18.74
N MET A 460 9.40 19.65 18.64
CA MET A 460 10.37 18.71 18.10
C MET A 460 10.13 18.40 16.62
N ASN A 461 9.03 18.90 16.04
CA ASN A 461 8.61 18.56 14.68
C ASN A 461 9.56 19.15 13.61
N PRO A 462 10.37 18.32 12.92
CA PRO A 462 11.33 18.81 11.93
C PRO A 462 10.65 19.40 10.69
N PHE A 463 9.44 18.95 10.34
CA PHE A 463 8.70 19.49 9.20
C PHE A 463 8.19 20.91 9.43
N ARG A 464 8.15 21.37 10.70
CA ARG A 464 7.78 22.75 11.05
C ARG A 464 8.98 23.67 11.23
N TYR A 465 10.06 23.17 11.84
CA TYR A 465 11.16 24.03 12.28
C TYR A 465 12.51 23.75 11.60
N LEU A 466 12.69 22.57 10.99
CA LEU A 466 13.88 22.23 10.23
C LEU A 466 13.68 22.41 8.72
N SER A 467 12.50 22.04 8.22
CA SER A 467 12.13 22.15 6.81
C SER A 467 12.11 23.62 6.35
N LYS A 468 12.78 23.91 5.23
CA LYS A 468 12.89 25.28 4.67
C LYS A 468 12.79 25.26 3.14
N GLY A 469 12.38 26.39 2.57
CA GLY A 469 12.24 26.53 1.11
C GLY A 469 11.21 25.53 0.57
N ASP A 470 11.64 24.70 -0.37
CA ASP A 470 10.79 23.70 -1.02
C ASP A 470 10.49 22.47 -0.13
N GLY A 471 11.20 22.32 0.99
CA GLY A 471 10.92 21.36 2.04
C GLY A 471 11.97 20.27 2.25
N LEU A 472 11.89 19.61 3.41
CA LEU A 472 12.81 18.55 3.84
C LEU A 472 12.85 17.36 2.86
N GLU A 473 11.73 17.05 2.22
CA GLU A 473 11.60 15.92 1.30
C GLU A 473 11.74 16.30 -0.18
N HIS A 474 12.10 17.56 -0.46
CA HIS A 474 12.32 18.03 -1.81
C HIS A 474 13.66 17.53 -2.39
N LEU A 475 13.85 17.68 -3.70
CA LEU A 475 15.07 17.31 -4.41
C LEU A 475 15.72 18.56 -5.07
N PRO A 476 16.78 19.17 -4.49
CA PRO A 476 17.47 18.78 -3.26
C PRO A 476 16.72 19.23 -1.99
N PRO A 477 16.97 18.58 -0.83
CA PRO A 477 16.26 18.86 0.41
C PRO A 477 16.62 20.25 0.96
N GLY A 478 15.60 20.98 1.44
CA GLY A 478 15.76 22.29 2.07
C GLY A 478 15.66 22.22 3.59
N VAL A 479 16.75 22.58 4.27
CA VAL A 479 16.86 22.49 5.74
C VAL A 479 17.54 23.71 6.36
N ASP A 480 17.23 23.95 7.64
CA ASP A 480 17.85 24.94 8.52
C ASP A 480 18.15 24.29 9.88
N LEU A 481 19.40 23.83 10.06
CA LEU A 481 19.80 23.05 11.23
C LEU A 481 19.84 23.95 12.46
N GLN A 482 20.41 25.14 12.33
CA GLN A 482 20.54 26.12 13.42
C GLN A 482 19.16 26.55 13.96
N ASN A 483 18.20 26.83 13.07
CA ASN A 483 16.85 27.19 13.48
C ASN A 483 16.15 26.07 14.26
N TYR A 484 16.23 24.83 13.76
CA TYR A 484 15.65 23.68 14.46
C TYR A 484 16.24 23.51 15.85
N GLU A 485 17.55 23.56 16.00
CA GLU A 485 18.22 23.37 17.29
C GLU A 485 17.93 24.51 18.27
N SER A 486 17.75 25.74 17.76
CA SER A 486 17.38 26.89 18.58
C SER A 486 15.95 26.78 19.12
N ILE A 487 15.01 26.24 18.35
CA ILE A 487 13.59 26.15 18.73
C ILE A 487 13.31 24.90 19.57
N SER A 488 13.87 23.77 19.15
CA SER A 488 13.67 22.48 19.83
C SER A 488 14.48 22.36 21.11
N GLU A 489 15.53 23.19 21.27
CA GLU A 489 16.55 23.07 22.32
C GLU A 489 17.28 21.71 22.30
N SER A 490 17.07 20.92 21.24
CA SER A 490 17.74 19.65 21.00
C SER A 490 18.78 19.77 19.91
N LYS A 491 19.80 18.93 19.98
CA LYS A 491 20.91 18.90 19.03
C LYS A 491 20.65 17.85 17.96
N ILE A 492 21.08 18.15 16.73
CA ILE A 492 21.21 17.15 15.67
C ILE A 492 22.61 16.55 15.81
N ASP A 493 22.71 15.27 16.14
CA ASP A 493 24.00 14.63 16.41
C ASP A 493 24.70 14.23 15.11
N TYR A 494 23.93 13.75 14.14
CA TYR A 494 24.44 13.29 12.85
C TYR A 494 23.59 13.74 11.68
N VAL A 495 24.24 14.16 10.60
CA VAL A 495 23.62 14.35 9.28
C VAL A 495 24.14 13.27 8.34
N VAL A 496 23.22 12.55 7.70
CA VAL A 496 23.55 11.51 6.73
C VAL A 496 23.08 11.95 5.36
N THR A 497 23.98 12.03 4.39
CA THR A 497 23.60 12.37 3.01
C THR A 497 23.62 11.14 2.11
N TRP A 498 22.65 11.04 1.21
CA TRP A 498 22.54 9.96 0.23
C TRP A 498 22.56 10.47 -1.19
N CYS A 499 23.46 9.93 -2.00
CA CYS A 499 23.68 10.26 -3.41
C CYS A 499 23.83 11.77 -3.65
N LEU A 500 24.57 12.46 -2.78
CA LEU A 500 24.87 13.90 -2.93
C LEU A 500 25.67 14.14 -4.21
N ASP A 501 24.96 14.60 -5.23
CA ASP A 501 25.41 14.71 -6.61
C ASP A 501 25.88 16.13 -6.96
N GLU A 502 26.81 16.23 -7.92
CA GLU A 502 27.35 17.49 -8.42
C GLU A 502 26.24 18.41 -8.96
N GLN A 503 25.19 17.85 -9.57
CA GLN A 503 24.07 18.64 -10.12
C GLN A 503 23.34 19.51 -9.09
N PHE A 504 23.45 19.19 -7.80
CA PHE A 504 22.81 19.96 -6.73
C PHE A 504 23.76 20.89 -6.00
N MET A 505 25.07 20.86 -6.31
CA MET A 505 26.07 21.61 -5.54
C MET A 505 25.86 23.12 -5.59
N ASP A 506 25.36 23.65 -6.71
CA ASP A 506 25.10 25.09 -6.90
C ASP A 506 23.70 25.51 -6.41
N HIS A 507 22.85 24.57 -5.97
CA HIS A 507 21.51 24.88 -5.50
C HIS A 507 21.55 25.58 -4.13
N ALA A 508 20.73 26.62 -3.94
CA ALA A 508 20.72 27.43 -2.72
C ALA A 508 20.53 26.58 -1.44
N ASN A 509 19.61 25.62 -1.45
CA ASN A 509 19.41 24.68 -0.33
C ASN A 509 20.67 23.89 0.02
N THR A 510 21.39 23.42 -0.99
CA THR A 510 22.60 22.61 -0.82
C THR A 510 23.78 23.46 -0.34
N LEU A 511 23.96 24.66 -0.91
CA LEU A 511 24.93 25.64 -0.43
C LEU A 511 24.69 26.02 1.04
N ASN A 512 23.43 26.22 1.43
CA ASN A 512 23.05 26.50 2.81
C ASN A 512 23.45 25.35 3.75
N LEU A 513 23.08 24.13 3.39
CA LEU A 513 23.44 22.93 4.15
C LEU A 513 24.96 22.81 4.31
N PHE A 514 25.74 22.97 3.23
CA PHE A 514 27.19 22.85 3.30
C PHE A 514 27.85 23.90 4.18
N ARG A 515 27.30 25.12 4.21
CA ARG A 515 27.75 26.16 5.13
C ARG A 515 27.55 25.73 6.58
N GLU A 516 26.35 25.27 6.93
CA GLU A 516 26.05 24.81 8.29
C GLU A 516 26.85 23.55 8.68
N LEU A 517 27.03 22.60 7.75
CA LEU A 517 27.89 21.43 7.96
C LEU A 517 29.34 21.84 8.20
N LYS A 518 29.88 22.81 7.46
CA LYS A 518 31.26 23.27 7.64
C LYS A 518 31.48 24.00 8.97
N GLU A 519 30.46 24.71 9.44
CA GLU A 519 30.52 25.48 10.70
C GLU A 519 30.39 24.57 11.93
N GLY A 520 29.57 23.51 11.86
CA GLY A 520 29.17 22.74 13.05
C GLY A 520 29.42 21.23 13.01
N TYR A 521 29.94 20.67 11.92
CA TYR A 521 30.06 19.22 11.73
C TYR A 521 31.40 18.81 11.11
N GLU A 522 31.84 17.58 11.40
CA GLU A 522 32.99 16.92 10.77
C GLU A 522 32.54 15.67 9.99
N LEU A 523 33.14 15.43 8.83
CA LEU A 523 32.91 14.21 8.05
C LEU A 523 33.61 13.03 8.73
N VAL A 524 32.86 12.07 9.25
CA VAL A 524 33.40 10.90 9.98
C VAL A 524 33.32 9.59 9.20
N PHE A 525 32.51 9.55 8.14
CA PHE A 525 32.36 8.35 7.32
C PHE A 525 32.00 8.68 5.87
N THR A 526 32.55 7.87 4.96
CA THR A 526 32.15 7.81 3.56
C THR A 526 32.02 6.34 3.17
N SER A 527 30.88 5.97 2.62
CA SER A 527 30.60 4.61 2.13
C SER A 527 31.54 4.18 1.00
N LYS A 528 31.54 2.87 0.70
CA LYS A 528 32.46 2.23 -0.25
C LYS A 528 32.56 2.93 -1.61
N HIS A 529 31.44 3.37 -2.19
CA HIS A 529 31.40 4.08 -3.48
C HIS A 529 31.08 5.57 -3.31
N GLY A 530 31.14 6.10 -2.08
CA GLY A 530 30.91 7.51 -1.80
C GLY A 530 29.45 7.96 -1.88
N LEU A 531 28.49 7.02 -1.98
CA LEU A 531 27.07 7.32 -2.12
C LEU A 531 26.45 7.83 -0.81
N ALA A 532 26.83 7.26 0.33
CA ALA A 532 26.48 7.74 1.66
C ALA A 532 27.65 8.43 2.36
N LYS A 533 27.38 9.54 3.07
CA LYS A 533 28.33 10.25 3.93
C LYS A 533 27.70 10.56 5.28
N VAL A 534 28.50 10.54 6.35
CA VAL A 534 28.05 10.88 7.71
C VAL A 534 28.86 12.05 8.24
N TYR A 535 28.14 13.09 8.64
CA TYR A 535 28.68 14.26 9.30
C TYR A 535 28.28 14.21 10.77
N LYS A 536 29.27 14.19 11.66
CA LYS A 536 29.07 14.21 13.11
C LYS A 536 29.16 15.63 13.61
N ARG A 537 28.26 16.01 14.50
CA ARG A 537 28.29 17.33 15.15
C ARG A 537 29.61 17.51 15.91
N LEU A 538 30.23 18.68 15.75
CA LEU A 538 31.34 19.10 16.59
C LEU A 538 30.80 19.40 18.00
N ASN A 539 31.48 18.86 19.01
CA ASN A 539 31.22 19.28 20.39
C ASN A 539 31.64 20.74 20.50
N GLY A 540 30.66 21.65 20.59
CA GLY A 540 30.95 23.03 20.98
C GLY A 540 31.55 23.04 22.38
N ASN A 541 32.64 23.80 22.57
CA ASN A 541 33.16 24.12 23.90
C ASN A 541 32.10 24.83 24.76
#